data_AF-A0A943QKM9-F1
#
_entry.id   AF-A0A943QKM9-F1
#
_cell.length_a   1.000
_cell.length_b   1.000
_cell.length_c   1.000
_cell.angle_alpha   90.00
_cell.angle_beta   90.00
_cell.angle_gamma   90.00
#
_symmetry.space_group_name_H-M   'P 1'
#
loop_
_entity.id
_entity.type
_entity.pdbx_description
1 polymer ?
#
loop_
_entity_poly.entity_id
_entity_poly.type
_entity_poly.pdbx_seq_one_letter_code
_entity_poly.pdbx_strand_id
1 'polypeptide(L)'
;MTKKCERCLYNISIAQVLEQEKVNEIICPNCGRKLVATDLSKVVTLSFFLMLSVIFWILPLKIISKLCIQIVWAIISVYYLPVFLYIYKEKDEED
;
A
#
# COMPACT_ATOMS: atom_id res chain seq x y z
N MET A 1 -4.05 4.93 -10.58
CA MET A 1 -3.07 6.02 -10.51
C MET A 1 -1.70 5.47 -10.87
N THR A 2 -0.98 6.10 -11.79
CA THR A 2 0.38 5.69 -12.18
C THR A 2 1.40 6.18 -11.16
N LYS A 3 2.19 5.26 -10.59
CA LYS A 3 3.29 5.58 -9.68
C LYS A 3 4.47 6.11 -10.51
N LYS A 4 4.58 7.42 -10.66
CA LYS A 4 5.69 8.04 -11.39
C LYS A 4 6.85 8.32 -10.45
N CYS A 5 8.07 8.00 -10.88
CA CYS A 5 9.25 8.57 -10.27
C CYS A 5 9.32 10.06 -10.61
N GLU A 6 9.44 10.93 -9.61
CA GLU A 6 9.46 12.39 -9.81
C GLU A 6 10.65 12.84 -10.69
N ARG A 7 11.79 12.15 -10.62
CA ARG A 7 13.02 12.54 -11.32
C ARG A 7 13.12 12.02 -12.74
N CYS A 8 12.96 10.72 -12.96
CA CYS A 8 13.08 10.12 -14.30
C CYS A 8 11.74 10.03 -15.03
N LEU A 9 10.64 10.50 -14.42
CA LEU A 9 9.26 10.45 -14.93
C LEU A 9 8.80 9.04 -15.32
N TYR A 10 9.56 8.02 -14.92
CA TYR A 10 9.31 6.64 -15.26
C TYR A 10 8.07 6.14 -14.50
N ASN A 11 7.17 5.48 -15.23
CA ASN A 11 5.99 4.86 -14.65
C ASN A 11 6.39 3.51 -14.05
N ILE A 12 6.42 3.43 -12.73
CA ILE A 12 6.64 2.19 -12.00
C ILE A 12 5.34 1.39 -12.05
N SER A 13 5.41 0.20 -12.63
CA SER A 13 4.27 -0.70 -12.71
C SER A 13 4.03 -1.39 -11.37
N ILE A 14 2.81 -1.88 -11.16
CA ILE A 14 2.46 -2.65 -9.96
C ILE A 14 3.30 -3.93 -9.86
N ALA A 15 3.60 -4.57 -10.99
CA ALA A 15 4.45 -5.76 -11.05
C ALA A 15 5.86 -5.48 -10.52
N GLN A 16 6.46 -4.33 -10.90
CA GLN A 16 7.78 -3.92 -10.44
C GLN A 16 7.82 -3.61 -8.93
N VAL A 17 6.71 -3.18 -8.34
CA VAL A 17 6.59 -2.99 -6.89
C VAL A 17 6.48 -4.33 -6.15
N LEU A 18 5.78 -5.30 -6.75
CA LEU A 18 5.59 -6.64 -6.19
C LEU A 18 6.86 -7.50 -6.25
N GLU A 19 7.73 -7.28 -7.24
CA GLU A 19 9.04 -7.95 -7.33
C GLU A 19 10.01 -7.52 -6.21
N GLN A 20 9.73 -6.43 -5.51
CA GLN A 20 10.61 -5.91 -4.48
C GLN A 20 10.22 -6.39 -3.09
N GLU A 21 11.24 -6.79 -2.32
CA GLU A 21 11.09 -7.38 -0.99
C GLU A 21 10.44 -6.43 0.03
N LYS A 22 10.57 -5.11 -0.17
CA LYS A 22 10.03 -4.08 0.72
C LYS A 22 9.09 -3.13 -0.02
N VAL A 23 7.78 -3.30 0.18
CA VAL A 23 6.77 -2.40 -0.40
C VAL A 23 6.85 -0.98 0.18
N ASN A 24 7.43 -0.80 1.37
CA ASN A 24 7.63 0.53 1.98
C ASN A 24 8.77 1.35 1.34
N GLU A 25 9.79 0.67 0.81
CA GLU A 25 10.98 1.29 0.21
C GLU A 25 11.28 0.58 -1.10
N ILE A 26 10.97 1.22 -2.23
CA ILE A 26 11.21 0.64 -3.55
C ILE A 26 12.40 1.31 -4.23
N ILE A 27 13.16 0.54 -5.00
CA ILE A 27 14.22 1.04 -5.87
C ILE A 27 13.65 1.29 -7.26
N CYS A 28 13.84 2.49 -7.78
CA CYS A 28 13.48 2.86 -9.14
C CYS A 28 14.21 1.95 -10.15
N PRO A 29 13.51 1.15 -11.00
CA PRO A 29 14.17 0.22 -11.92
C PRO A 29 14.95 0.91 -13.04
N ASN A 30 14.60 2.16 -13.36
CA ASN A 30 15.28 2.95 -14.39
C ASN A 30 16.45 3.79 -13.85
N CYS A 31 16.34 4.28 -12.61
CA CYS A 31 17.24 5.29 -12.05
C CYS A 31 18.02 4.82 -10.81
N GLY A 32 17.72 3.64 -10.28
CA GLY A 32 18.43 3.04 -9.14
C GLY A 32 18.25 3.74 -7.78
N ARG A 33 17.55 4.88 -7.74
CA ARG A 33 17.27 5.64 -6.50
C ARG A 33 16.25 4.93 -5.61
N LYS A 34 16.43 5.08 -4.30
CA LYS A 34 15.47 4.62 -3.28
C LYS A 34 14.31 5.60 -3.18
N LEU A 35 13.11 5.07 -3.29
CA LEU A 35 11.85 5.78 -3.17
C LEU A 35 11.13 5.23 -1.93
N VAL A 36 10.64 6.10 -1.06
CA VAL A 36 9.96 5.73 0.18
C VAL A 36 8.49 6.06 0.06
N ALA A 37 7.64 5.16 0.57
CA ALA A 37 6.21 5.41 0.65
C ALA A 37 5.94 6.62 1.58
N THR A 38 5.25 7.63 1.05
CA THR A 38 4.87 8.83 1.80
C THR A 38 3.99 8.47 2.99
N ASP A 39 4.19 9.16 4.11
CA ASP A 39 3.39 8.93 5.31
C ASP A 39 1.90 9.21 5.08
N LEU A 40 1.58 10.18 4.20
CA LEU A 40 0.22 10.40 3.73
C LEU A 40 -0.39 9.13 3.13
N SER A 41 0.33 8.44 2.26
CA SER A 41 -0.16 7.22 1.62
C SER A 41 -0.32 6.05 2.60
N LYS A 42 0.55 5.95 3.62
CA LYS A 42 0.40 4.97 4.71
C LYS A 42 -0.85 5.25 5.54
N VAL A 43 -1.10 6.51 5.90
CA VAL A 43 -2.30 6.93 6.64
C VAL A 43 -3.56 6.66 5.82
N VAL A 44 -3.55 6.96 4.52
CA VAL A 44 -4.67 6.66 3.61
C VAL A 44 -4.94 5.16 3.58
N THR A 45 -3.89 4.34 3.46
CA THR A 45 -4.00 2.87 3.46
C THR A 45 -4.62 2.35 4.75
N LEU A 46 -4.17 2.85 5.91
CA LEU A 46 -4.73 2.49 7.21
C LEU A 46 -6.20 2.91 7.34
N SER A 47 -6.53 4.14 6.91
CA SER A 47 -7.89 4.66 6.98
C SER A 47 -8.87 3.83 6.13
N PHE A 48 -8.44 3.39 4.95
CA PHE A 48 -9.24 2.54 4.06
C PHE A 48 -9.47 1.14 4.67
N PHE A 49 -8.42 0.56 5.28
CA PHE A 49 -8.53 -0.69 6.01
C PHE A 49 -9.56 -0.63 7.16
N LEU A 50 -9.51 0.44 7.96
CA LEU A 50 -10.43 0.64 9.09
C LEU A 50 -11.86 0.87 8.63
N MET A 51 -12.07 1.66 7.57
CA MET A 51 -13.41 1.94 7.04
C MET A 51 -14.12 0.65 6.62
N LEU A 52 -13.45 -0.20 5.83
CA LEU A 52 -14.02 -1.48 5.40
C LEU A 52 -14.20 -2.45 6.56
N SER A 53 -13.28 -2.45 7.52
CA SER A 53 -13.41 -3.22 8.76
C SER A 53 -14.69 -2.89 9.52
N VAL A 54 -15.00 -1.60 9.69
CA VAL A 54 -16.22 -1.14 10.37
C VAL A 54 -17.47 -1.53 9.58
N ILE A 55 -17.43 -1.45 8.24
CA ILE A 55 -18.55 -1.88 7.39
C ILE A 55 -18.88 -3.36 7.62
N PHE A 56 -17.87 -4.24 7.69
CA PHE A 56 -18.08 -5.66 7.99
C PHE A 56 -18.71 -5.92 9.37
N TRP A 57 -18.49 -5.03 10.33
CA TRP A 57 -19.10 -5.12 11.66
C TRP A 57 -20.59 -4.77 11.66
N ILE A 58 -21.03 -3.86 10.79
CA ILE A 58 -22.43 -3.43 10.67
C ILE A 58 -23.32 -4.52 10.07
N LEU A 59 -22.76 -5.40 9.22
CA LEU A 59 -23.51 -6.50 8.60
C LEU A 59 -24.10 -7.45 9.67
N PRO A 60 -25.37 -7.90 9.53
CA PRO A 60 -26.02 -8.78 10.51
C PRO A 60 -25.61 -10.26 10.32
N LEU A 61 -24.31 -10.52 10.32
CA LEU A 61 -23.72 -11.85 10.22
C LEU A 61 -23.45 -12.46 11.60
N LYS A 62 -23.38 -13.79 11.68
CA LYS A 62 -22.92 -14.49 12.88
C LYS A 62 -21.48 -14.05 13.21
N ILE A 63 -21.19 -13.87 14.50
CA ILE A 63 -19.88 -13.40 15.00
C ILE A 63 -18.71 -14.22 14.44
N ILE A 64 -18.85 -15.56 14.38
CA ILE A 64 -17.82 -16.45 13.82
C ILE A 64 -17.52 -16.11 12.36
N SER A 65 -18.55 -15.88 11.55
CA SER A 65 -18.39 -15.52 10.14
C SER A 65 -17.75 -14.13 9.99
N LYS A 66 -18.11 -13.16 10.85
CA LYS A 66 -17.47 -11.84 10.88
C LYS A 66 -15.96 -11.95 11.14
N LEU A 67 -15.57 -12.77 12.12
CA LEU A 67 -14.16 -12.98 12.46
C LEU A 67 -13.39 -13.61 11.29
N CYS A 68 -13.94 -14.62 10.62
CA CYS A 68 -13.31 -15.20 9.43
C CYS A 68 -13.11 -14.17 8.32
N ILE A 69 -14.14 -13.34 8.03
CA ILE A 69 -14.05 -12.29 7.02
C ILE A 69 -13.01 -11.24 7.40
N GLN A 70 -12.97 -10.83 8.67
CA GLN A 70 -11.98 -9.89 9.20
C GLN A 70 -10.54 -10.39 9.05
N ILE A 71 -10.28 -11.66 9.34
CA ILE A 71 -8.96 -12.27 9.18
C ILE A 71 -8.53 -12.27 7.71
N VAL A 72 -9.42 -12.72 6.82
CA VAL A 72 -9.16 -12.72 5.38
C VAL A 72 -8.94 -11.30 4.86
N TRP A 73 -9.76 -10.34 5.32
CA TRP A 73 -9.62 -8.93 4.99
C TRP A 73 -8.28 -8.35 5.46
N ALA A 74 -7.87 -8.64 6.69
CA ALA A 74 -6.58 -8.22 7.23
C ALA A 74 -5.41 -8.73 6.39
N ILE A 75 -5.41 -10.02 6.03
CA ILE A 75 -4.39 -10.60 5.15
C ILE A 75 -4.36 -9.87 3.81
N ILE A 76 -5.51 -9.76 3.13
CA ILE A 76 -5.59 -9.08 1.82
C ILE A 76 -5.09 -7.63 1.94
N SER A 77 -5.46 -6.94 3.02
CA SER A 77 -5.06 -5.55 3.22
C SER A 77 -3.56 -5.38 3.40
N VAL A 78 -2.87 -6.29 4.09
CA VAL A 78 -1.42 -6.15 4.28
C VAL A 78 -0.66 -6.33 2.96
N TYR A 79 -1.13 -7.22 2.09
CA TYR A 79 -0.44 -7.54 0.84
C TYR A 79 -0.82 -6.63 -0.33
N TYR A 80 -2.11 -6.33 -0.51
CA TYR A 80 -2.59 -5.66 -1.71
C TYR A 80 -2.80 -4.16 -1.51
N LEU A 81 -3.29 -3.72 -0.36
CA LEU A 81 -3.63 -2.31 -0.12
C LEU A 81 -2.41 -1.38 -0.29
N PRO A 82 -1.23 -1.68 0.30
CA PRO A 82 0.00 -0.92 0.06
C PRO A 82 0.37 -0.85 -1.44
N VAL A 83 0.20 -1.95 -2.16
CA VAL A 83 0.55 -2.04 -3.58
C VAL A 83 -0.33 -1.13 -4.42
N PHE A 84 -1.58 -0.87 -4.04
CA PHE A 84 -2.46 0.04 -4.76
C PHE A 84 -2.39 1.50 -4.28
N LEU A 85 -2.26 1.71 -2.97
CA LEU A 85 -2.43 3.02 -2.35
C LEU A 85 -1.13 3.75 -2.05
N TYR A 86 0.02 3.04 -1.96
CA TYR A 86 1.28 3.72 -1.67
C TYR A 86 1.71 4.63 -2.81
N ILE A 87 2.00 5.87 -2.42
CA ILE A 87 2.60 6.89 -3.27
C ILE A 87 4.02 7.06 -2.77
N TYR A 88 4.97 6.86 -3.68
CA TYR A 88 6.38 6.93 -3.36
C TYR A 88 6.94 8.31 -3.70
N LYS A 89 7.79 8.83 -2.82
CA LYS A 89 8.64 9.99 -3.10
C LYS A 89 10.10 9.58 -3.01
N GLU A 90 10.98 10.37 -3.62
CA GLU A 90 12.41 10.16 -3.42
C GLU A 90 12.73 10.28 -1.93
N LYS A 91 13.58 9.38 -1.41
CA LYS A 91 14.11 9.58 -0.06
C LYS A 91 15.06 10.76 -0.18
N ASP A 92 14.59 11.95 0.18
CA ASP A 92 15.48 13.05 0.46
C ASP A 92 16.42 12.54 1.58
N GLU A 93 17.70 12.44 1.26
CA GLU A 93 18.72 12.37 2.29
C GLU A 93 18.58 13.69 3.05
N GLU A 94 17.88 13.65 4.19
CA GLU A 94 17.96 14.73 5.17
C GLU A 94 19.44 14.85 5.57
N ASP A 95 20.08 15.93 5.09
CA ASP A 95 21.32 16.49 5.64
C ASP A 95 21.13 16.87 7.13
#